data_AF-A0A8J3IKU4-F1
#
_entry.id   AF-A0A8J3IKU4-F1
#
_cell.length_a   1.000
_cell.length_b   1.000
_cell.length_c   1.000
_cell.angle_alpha   90.00
_cell.angle_beta   90.00
_cell.angle_gamma   90.00
#
_symmetry.space_group_name_H-M   'P 1'
#
loop_
_entity.id
_entity.type
_entity.pdbx_description
1 polymer ?
#
loop_
_entity_poly.entity_id
_entity_poly.type
_entity_poly.pdbx_seq_one_letter_code
_entity_poly.pdbx_strand_id
1 'polypeptide(L)'
;MMQSVTEIHCFRLGQHAYRRISLLSWLMASGLLCGAALAVFLCVTVWQSYDHTFTFYLKWQDALVALSAFTTFLTLGGIALIFRFLFALHSGYKHDMITLEGSLLTARDLSPLNLASIFWMMNSAFWCAVVVVIGLFPAILIGWTLHLSSPVLSIVLTTIVGILCLAGLAASIVAAIFIGIGCIGAFKSARNLGEAHRYELSSRTNVSVDNFELSIIHPGRPESMVDLNLLAKEDWHQLLALLHKRWIDTEKEWNPELGEEISAVLPEVEDGLLATA
;
A
#
# COMPACT_ATOMS: atom_id res chain seq x y z
N MET A 1 22.35 -19.56 -40.46
CA MET A 1 21.85 -19.31 -39.10
C MET A 1 21.30 -17.89 -39.06
N MET A 2 20.00 -17.72 -39.32
CA MET A 2 19.33 -16.44 -39.07
C MET A 2 19.15 -16.33 -37.56
N GLN A 3 19.78 -15.34 -36.93
CA GLN A 3 19.35 -14.91 -35.60
C GLN A 3 17.90 -14.44 -35.77
N SER A 4 16.94 -15.20 -35.23
CA SER A 4 15.58 -14.70 -35.09
C SER A 4 15.69 -13.44 -34.22
N VAL A 5 15.45 -12.28 -34.81
CA VAL A 5 15.33 -11.03 -34.06
C VAL A 5 14.20 -11.28 -33.06
N THR A 6 14.53 -11.42 -31.78
CA THR A 6 13.52 -11.59 -30.74
C THR A 6 12.71 -10.31 -30.73
N GLU A 7 11.48 -10.35 -31.26
CA GLU A 7 10.63 -9.16 -31.29
C GLU A 7 10.32 -8.75 -29.85
N ILE A 8 10.81 -7.57 -29.48
CA ILE A 8 10.52 -6.91 -28.20
C ILE A 8 9.34 -6.00 -28.45
N HIS A 9 8.19 -6.33 -27.87
CA HIS A 9 7.00 -5.50 -27.88
C HIS A 9 6.88 -4.76 -26.55
N CYS A 10 6.67 -3.45 -26.60
CA CYS A 10 6.68 -2.56 -25.44
C CYS A 10 5.34 -1.82 -25.34
N PHE A 11 4.70 -1.88 -24.18
CA PHE A 11 3.41 -1.25 -23.93
C PHE A 11 3.52 -0.26 -22.78
N ARG A 12 2.98 0.94 -23.00
CA ARG A 12 3.21 2.10 -22.12
C ARG A 12 1.97 2.48 -21.34
N LEU A 13 2.22 3.12 -20.21
CA LEU A 13 1.18 3.75 -19.42
C LEU A 13 0.52 4.90 -20.21
N GLY A 14 -0.81 4.89 -20.30
CA GLY A 14 -1.58 5.92 -20.98
C GLY A 14 -1.42 7.29 -20.32
N GLN A 15 -1.36 8.35 -21.13
CA GLN A 15 -1.13 9.72 -20.64
C GLN A 15 -2.20 10.20 -19.64
N HIS A 16 -3.47 9.84 -19.88
CA HIS A 16 -4.58 10.17 -18.97
C HIS A 16 -4.46 9.47 -17.62
N ALA A 17 -4.16 8.16 -17.63
CA ALA A 17 -3.94 7.37 -16.42
C ALA A 17 -2.74 7.90 -15.62
N TYR A 18 -1.61 8.16 -16.30
CA TYR A 18 -0.43 8.78 -15.70
C TYR A 18 -0.76 10.10 -14.99
N ARG A 19 -1.44 11.02 -15.68
CA ARG A 19 -1.77 12.34 -15.12
C ARG A 19 -2.71 12.22 -13.93
N ARG A 20 -3.73 11.36 -14.01
CA ARG A 20 -4.71 11.14 -12.92
C ARG A 20 -4.02 10.56 -11.68
N ILE A 21 -3.25 9.49 -11.84
CA ILE A 21 -2.59 8.81 -10.73
C ILE A 21 -1.49 9.69 -10.12
N SER A 22 -0.73 10.40 -10.97
CA SER A 22 0.28 11.35 -10.52
C SER A 22 -0.34 12.50 -9.70
N LEU A 23 -1.44 13.09 -10.17
CA LEU A 23 -2.15 14.14 -9.44
C LEU A 23 -2.67 13.65 -8.09
N LEU A 24 -3.27 12.45 -8.04
CA LEU A 24 -3.74 11.85 -6.79
C LEU A 24 -2.58 11.60 -5.82
N SER A 25 -1.45 11.09 -6.32
CA SER A 25 -0.25 10.84 -5.53
C SER A 25 0.31 12.15 -4.95
N TRP A 26 0.38 13.21 -5.76
CA TRP A 26 0.83 14.53 -5.29
C TRP A 26 -0.12 15.16 -4.28
N LEU A 27 -1.44 15.00 -4.48
CA LEU A 27 -2.45 15.47 -3.53
C LEU A 27 -2.29 14.76 -2.18
N MET A 28 -2.11 13.43 -2.20
CA MET A 28 -1.88 12.63 -1.00
C MET A 28 -0.57 13.02 -0.32
N ALA A 29 0.53 13.15 -1.07
CA ALA A 29 1.82 13.58 -0.53
C ALA A 29 1.75 14.97 0.11
N SER A 30 1.04 15.91 -0.53
CA SER A 30 0.85 17.26 0.00
C SER A 30 0.02 17.25 1.28
N GLY A 31 -1.06 16.46 1.32
CA GLY A 31 -1.87 16.27 2.52
C GLY A 31 -1.07 15.68 3.68
N LEU A 32 -0.23 14.67 3.40
CA LEU A 32 0.67 14.10 4.40
C LEU A 32 1.73 15.10 4.88
N LEU A 33 2.25 15.95 3.99
CA LEU A 33 3.24 16.97 4.36
C LEU A 33 2.63 18.03 5.28
N CYS A 34 1.41 18.50 4.96
CA CYS A 34 0.65 19.39 5.84
C CYS A 34 0.37 18.73 7.20
N GLY A 35 -0.01 17.45 7.19
CA GLY A 35 -0.22 16.66 8.41
C GLY A 35 1.06 16.51 9.24
N ALA A 36 2.21 16.26 8.60
CA ALA A 36 3.50 16.17 9.25
C ALA A 36 3.90 17.50 9.89
N ALA A 37 3.73 18.61 9.16
CA ALA A 37 4.02 19.95 9.66
C ALA A 37 3.15 20.31 10.88
N LEU A 38 1.85 20.01 10.82
CA LEU A 38 0.93 20.21 11.95
C LEU A 38 1.32 19.35 13.16
N ALA A 39 1.66 18.07 12.93
CA ALA A 39 2.08 17.17 14.00
C ALA A 39 3.39 17.62 14.67
N VAL A 40 4.38 18.08 13.88
CA VAL A 40 5.62 18.65 14.41
C VAL A 40 5.34 19.92 15.22
N PHE A 41 4.50 20.81 14.69
CA PHE A 41 4.12 22.03 15.40
C PHE A 41 3.49 21.71 16.76
N LEU A 42 2.50 20.80 16.78
CA LEU A 42 1.86 20.34 18.02
C LEU A 42 2.86 19.68 18.98
N CYS A 43 3.76 18.83 18.47
CA CYS A 43 4.80 18.19 19.25
C CYS A 43 5.67 19.24 19.97
N VAL A 44 6.18 20.23 19.24
CA VAL A 44 7.03 21.30 19.78
C VAL A 44 6.27 22.16 20.78
N THR A 45 5.04 22.57 20.46
CA THR A 45 4.22 23.40 21.37
C THR A 45 3.92 22.68 22.68
N VAL A 46 3.52 21.40 22.61
CA VAL A 46 3.27 20.61 23.83
C VAL A 46 4.56 20.39 24.59
N TRP A 47 5.66 20.04 23.91
CA TRP A 47 6.97 19.84 24.54
C TRP A 47 7.42 21.06 25.35
N GLN A 48 7.24 22.28 24.81
CA GLN A 48 7.62 23.53 25.49
C GLN A 48 6.68 23.93 26.64
N SER A 49 5.51 23.29 26.77
CA SER A 49 4.46 23.72 27.71
C SER A 49 4.60 23.15 29.13
N TYR A 50 5.52 22.21 29.36
CA TYR A 50 5.64 21.55 30.67
C TYR A 50 7.07 21.04 30.95
N ASP A 51 7.38 20.86 32.24
CA ASP A 51 8.64 20.27 32.66
C ASP A 51 8.66 18.74 32.48
N HIS A 52 9.71 18.24 31.81
CA HIS A 52 9.95 16.81 31.56
C HIS A 52 10.52 16.08 32.78
N THR A 53 9.92 16.28 33.95
CA THR A 53 10.25 15.51 35.14
C THR A 53 9.72 14.09 35.00
N PHE A 54 10.56 13.10 35.32
CA PHE A 54 10.16 11.69 35.29
C PHE A 54 9.08 11.42 36.35
N THR A 55 7.99 10.75 35.96
CA THR A 55 6.93 10.31 36.85
C THR A 55 6.63 8.83 36.63
N PHE A 56 6.25 8.12 37.70
CA PHE A 56 5.89 6.69 37.63
C PHE A 56 4.53 6.41 36.93
N TYR A 57 3.83 7.44 36.50
CA TYR A 57 2.61 7.37 35.69
C TYR A 57 2.79 8.19 34.41
N LEU A 58 2.06 7.82 33.34
CA LEU A 58 2.09 8.51 32.06
C LEU A 58 1.45 9.91 32.19
N LYS A 59 2.15 11.00 31.85
CA LYS A 59 1.49 12.30 31.78
C LYS A 59 0.68 12.37 30.47
N TRP A 60 -0.47 13.01 30.50
CA TRP A 60 -1.28 13.20 29.29
C TRP A 60 -0.51 14.01 28.23
N GLN A 61 0.38 14.92 28.65
CA GLN A 61 1.29 15.63 27.74
C GLN A 61 2.29 14.69 27.06
N ASP A 62 2.89 13.75 27.79
CA ASP A 62 3.82 12.75 27.23
C ASP A 62 3.11 11.88 26.18
N ALA A 63 1.85 11.52 26.45
CA ALA A 63 1.01 10.78 25.50
C ALA A 63 0.74 11.56 24.21
N LEU A 64 0.44 12.87 24.31
CA LEU A 64 0.25 13.73 23.15
C LEU A 64 1.54 13.94 22.36
N VAL A 65 2.68 14.13 23.05
CA VAL A 65 3.99 14.21 22.42
C VAL A 65 4.29 12.90 21.67
N ALA A 66 4.10 11.75 22.32
CA ALA A 66 4.35 10.45 21.69
C ALA A 66 3.45 10.23 20.46
N LEU A 67 2.17 10.56 20.55
CA LEU A 67 1.23 10.43 19.43
C LEU A 67 1.57 11.38 18.28
N SER A 68 1.94 12.62 18.58
CA SER A 68 2.33 13.61 17.57
C SER A 68 3.63 13.22 16.87
N ALA A 69 4.65 12.79 17.63
CA ALA A 69 5.91 12.28 17.07
C ALA A 69 5.69 11.03 16.21
N PHE A 70 4.85 10.10 16.67
CA PHE A 70 4.50 8.90 15.89
C PHE A 70 3.74 9.26 14.60
N THR A 71 2.83 10.23 14.66
CA THR A 71 2.11 10.74 13.48
C THR A 71 3.07 11.38 12.49
N THR A 72 4.05 12.16 12.96
CA THR A 72 5.14 12.69 12.11
C THR A 72 5.92 11.56 11.44
N PHE A 73 6.31 10.52 12.19
CA PHE A 73 7.02 9.38 11.62
C PHE A 73 6.19 8.66 10.54
N LEU A 74 4.91 8.37 10.82
CA LEU A 74 4.01 7.73 9.86
C LEU A 74 3.81 8.56 8.59
N THR A 75 3.54 9.87 8.74
CA THR A 75 3.30 10.76 7.60
C THR A 75 4.55 10.89 6.72
N LEU A 76 5.74 11.02 7.31
CA LEU A 76 7.01 11.02 6.57
C LEU A 76 7.28 9.68 5.87
N GLY A 77 7.03 8.56 6.54
CA GLY A 77 7.13 7.23 5.94
C GLY A 77 6.19 7.05 4.74
N GLY A 78 4.94 7.50 4.88
CA GLY A 78 3.95 7.52 3.80
C GLY A 78 4.40 8.36 2.61
N ILE A 79 4.93 9.56 2.85
CA ILE A 79 5.49 10.43 1.80
C ILE A 79 6.61 9.70 1.04
N ALA A 80 7.52 9.03 1.73
CA ALA A 80 8.60 8.27 1.09
C ALA A 80 8.07 7.15 0.18
N LEU A 81 7.03 6.43 0.61
CA LEU A 81 6.38 5.39 -0.20
C LEU A 81 5.69 5.98 -1.44
N ILE A 82 4.99 7.11 -1.28
CA ILE A 82 4.34 7.79 -2.42
C ILE A 82 5.37 8.29 -3.43
N PHE A 83 6.49 8.86 -2.99
CA PHE A 83 7.55 9.28 -3.90
C PHE A 83 8.15 8.10 -4.66
N ARG A 84 8.33 6.96 -3.98
CA ARG A 84 8.79 5.74 -4.63
C ARG A 84 7.78 5.22 -5.66
N PHE A 85 6.49 5.27 -5.35
CA PHE A 85 5.43 4.96 -6.30
C PHE A 85 5.43 5.91 -7.50
N LEU A 86 5.55 7.23 -7.27
CA LEU A 86 5.67 8.24 -8.33
C LEU A 86 6.87 7.97 -9.26
N PHE A 87 8.00 7.56 -8.69
CA PHE A 87 9.18 7.18 -9.46
C PHE A 87 8.92 5.95 -10.35
N ALA A 88 8.25 4.94 -9.81
CA ALA A 88 7.83 3.77 -10.58
C ALA A 88 6.84 4.12 -11.68
N LEU A 89 5.84 4.96 -11.38
CA LEU A 89 4.84 5.46 -12.31
C LEU A 89 5.49 6.24 -13.47
N HIS A 90 6.44 7.12 -13.16
CA HIS A 90 7.21 7.84 -14.17
C HIS A 90 8.07 6.90 -15.02
N SER A 91 8.66 5.87 -14.40
CA SER A 91 9.44 4.85 -15.10
C SER A 91 8.57 4.02 -16.06
N GLY A 92 7.34 3.68 -15.66
CA GLY A 92 6.36 2.99 -16.51
C GLY A 92 5.85 3.84 -17.68
N TYR A 93 5.71 5.15 -17.46
CA TYR A 93 5.36 6.09 -18.52
C TYR A 93 6.49 6.27 -19.55
N LYS A 94 7.76 6.36 -19.09
CA LYS A 94 8.91 6.66 -19.96
C LYS A 94 9.57 5.43 -20.60
N HIS A 95 9.62 4.30 -19.91
CA HIS A 95 10.39 3.11 -20.29
C HIS A 95 9.55 1.83 -20.38
N ASP A 96 8.22 1.94 -20.43
CA ASP A 96 7.28 0.82 -20.57
C ASP A 96 6.80 0.19 -19.25
N MET A 97 5.53 -0.22 -19.26
CA MET A 97 4.81 -0.86 -18.16
C MET A 97 4.80 -2.38 -18.33
N ILE A 98 4.62 -2.83 -19.57
CA ILE A 98 4.67 -4.24 -19.96
C ILE A 98 5.64 -4.37 -21.11
N THR A 99 6.56 -5.33 -21.02
CA THR A 99 7.50 -5.68 -22.09
C THR A 99 7.38 -7.15 -22.38
N LEU A 100 7.24 -7.49 -23.65
CA LEU A 100 7.02 -8.84 -24.13
C LEU A 100 8.17 -9.20 -25.09
N GLU A 101 9.10 -10.06 -24.64
CA GLU A 101 10.34 -10.44 -25.34
C GLU A 101 10.41 -11.97 -25.47
N GLY A 102 10.13 -12.52 -26.65
CA GLY A 102 10.20 -13.99 -26.85
C GLY A 102 9.24 -14.76 -25.93
N SER A 103 9.73 -15.60 -25.03
CA SER A 103 8.89 -16.25 -23.99
C SER A 103 8.83 -15.48 -22.66
N LEU A 104 9.41 -14.28 -22.59
CA LEU A 104 9.49 -13.49 -21.36
C LEU A 104 8.44 -12.38 -21.37
N LEU A 105 7.67 -12.31 -20.29
CA LEU A 105 6.73 -11.23 -19.99
C LEU A 105 7.25 -10.46 -18.78
N THR A 106 7.61 -9.19 -18.99
CA THR A 106 7.96 -8.28 -17.90
C THR A 106 6.78 -7.39 -17.61
N ALA A 107 6.32 -7.36 -16.36
CA ALA A 107 5.20 -6.53 -15.93
C ALA A 107 5.59 -5.67 -14.71
N ARG A 108 5.11 -4.43 -14.70
CA ARG A 108 5.17 -3.53 -13.55
C ARG A 108 3.76 -3.28 -13.04
N ASP A 109 3.52 -3.61 -11.78
CA ASP A 109 2.28 -3.19 -11.12
C ASP A 109 2.36 -1.68 -10.80
N LEU A 110 1.51 -0.92 -11.51
CA LEU A 110 1.32 0.52 -11.33
C LEU A 110 -0.12 0.85 -10.91
N SER A 111 -0.82 -0.14 -10.35
CA SER A 111 -2.22 0.01 -9.97
C SER A 111 -2.43 1.13 -8.96
N PRO A 112 -3.47 1.97 -9.11
CA PRO A 112 -3.85 2.94 -8.09
C PRO A 112 -4.22 2.29 -6.74
N LEU A 113 -4.50 0.97 -6.72
CA LEU A 113 -4.72 0.20 -5.49
C LEU A 113 -3.48 0.20 -4.56
N ASN A 114 -2.28 0.41 -5.11
CA ASN A 114 -1.07 0.57 -4.29
C ASN A 114 -1.13 1.83 -3.41
N LEU A 115 -1.73 2.93 -3.90
CA LEU A 115 -1.94 4.14 -3.09
C LEU A 115 -2.97 3.90 -1.98
N ALA A 116 -4.05 3.18 -2.29
CA ALA A 116 -5.06 2.80 -1.30
C ALA A 116 -4.44 1.90 -0.22
N SER A 117 -3.58 0.97 -0.60
CA SER A 117 -2.85 0.09 0.33
C SER A 117 -1.93 0.88 1.25
N ILE A 118 -1.18 1.87 0.73
CA ILE A 118 -0.36 2.78 1.54
C ILE A 118 -1.24 3.53 2.54
N PHE A 119 -2.37 4.08 2.10
CA PHE A 119 -3.30 4.79 2.96
C PHE A 119 -3.84 3.90 4.10
N TRP A 120 -4.35 2.70 3.77
CA TRP A 120 -4.90 1.78 4.76
C TRP A 120 -3.85 1.28 5.76
N MET A 121 -2.61 1.06 5.30
CA MET A 121 -1.49 0.73 6.16
C MET A 121 -1.20 1.84 7.18
N MET A 122 -1.13 3.09 6.71
CA MET A 122 -0.91 4.25 7.58
C MET A 122 -2.07 4.46 8.57
N ASN A 123 -3.30 4.37 8.10
CA ASN A 123 -4.50 4.53 8.92
C ASN A 123 -4.54 3.46 10.02
N SER A 124 -4.27 2.21 9.67
CA SER A 124 -4.23 1.10 10.64
C SER A 124 -3.13 1.31 11.69
N ALA A 125 -1.94 1.74 11.28
CA ALA A 125 -0.84 2.04 12.20
C ALA A 125 -1.17 3.20 13.14
N PHE A 126 -1.83 4.25 12.64
CA PHE A 126 -2.31 5.37 13.45
C PHE A 126 -3.29 4.89 14.53
N TRP A 127 -4.32 4.13 14.16
CA TRP A 127 -5.29 3.61 15.12
C TRP A 127 -4.66 2.66 16.14
N CYS A 128 -3.68 1.84 15.74
CA CYS A 128 -2.93 1.03 16.69
C CYS A 128 -2.20 1.90 17.73
N ALA A 129 -1.57 3.01 17.32
CA ALA A 129 -0.94 3.92 18.27
C ALA A 129 -1.94 4.63 19.19
N VAL A 130 -3.11 5.01 18.67
CA VAL A 130 -4.21 5.54 19.49
C VAL A 130 -4.63 4.52 20.55
N VAL A 131 -4.78 3.24 20.18
CA VAL A 131 -5.08 2.15 21.13
C VAL A 131 -3.98 2.01 22.17
N VAL A 132 -2.70 2.10 21.80
CA VAL A 132 -1.58 2.06 22.76
C VAL A 132 -1.72 3.19 23.78
N VAL A 133 -1.99 4.42 23.33
CA VAL A 133 -2.13 5.59 24.20
C VAL A 133 -3.35 5.46 25.12
N ILE A 134 -4.50 5.08 24.58
CA ILE A 134 -5.73 4.88 25.36
C ILE A 134 -5.56 3.74 26.36
N GLY A 135 -4.92 2.64 25.97
CA GLY A 135 -4.65 1.50 26.85
C GLY A 135 -3.73 1.85 28.02
N LEU A 136 -2.89 2.87 27.87
CA LEU A 136 -2.03 3.39 28.95
C LEU A 136 -2.70 4.48 29.79
N PHE A 137 -3.84 5.04 29.34
CA PHE A 137 -4.57 6.10 30.06
C PHE A 137 -5.05 5.69 31.47
N PRO A 138 -5.50 4.44 31.73
CA PRO A 138 -5.83 3.99 33.08
C PRO A 138 -4.67 4.14 34.09
N ALA A 139 -3.41 4.11 33.65
CA ALA A 139 -2.26 4.33 34.54
C ALA A 139 -2.24 5.76 35.11
N ILE A 140 -2.80 6.74 34.39
CA ILE A 140 -2.97 8.12 34.84
C ILE A 140 -3.99 8.18 35.97
N LEU A 141 -5.06 7.39 35.86
CA LEU A 141 -6.14 7.33 36.85
C LEU A 141 -5.68 6.74 38.19
N ILE A 142 -4.69 5.83 38.20
CA ILE A 142 -4.14 5.28 39.46
C ILE A 142 -3.64 6.42 40.35
N GLY A 143 -2.85 7.34 39.80
CA GLY A 143 -2.34 8.50 40.53
C GLY A 143 -3.47 9.35 41.14
N TRP A 144 -4.60 9.49 40.46
CA TRP A 144 -5.76 10.24 40.95
C TRP A 144 -6.53 9.50 42.03
N THR A 145 -6.72 8.18 41.89
CA THR A 145 -7.47 7.37 42.87
C THR A 145 -6.81 7.33 44.25
N LEU A 146 -5.48 7.49 44.31
CA LEU A 146 -4.70 7.52 45.54
C LEU A 146 -4.88 8.82 46.35
N HIS A 147 -5.37 9.90 45.74
CA HIS A 147 -5.56 11.21 46.39
C HIS A 147 -7.01 11.43 46.89
N LEU A 148 -7.88 10.42 46.80
CA LEU A 148 -9.27 10.53 47.21
C LEU A 148 -9.41 10.54 48.74
N SER A 149 -10.18 11.49 49.27
CA SER A 149 -10.35 11.70 50.72
C SER A 149 -11.12 10.59 51.43
N SER A 150 -11.89 9.78 50.70
CA SER A 150 -12.64 8.64 51.22
C SER A 150 -11.88 7.34 50.98
N PRO A 151 -11.49 6.59 52.04
CA PRO A 151 -10.67 5.38 51.90
C PRO A 151 -11.42 4.23 51.18
N VAL A 152 -12.73 4.09 51.43
CA VAL A 152 -13.57 3.07 50.76
C VAL A 152 -13.68 3.36 49.27
N LEU A 153 -13.88 4.64 48.91
CA LEU A 153 -13.97 5.06 47.52
C LEU A 153 -12.63 4.87 46.78
N SER A 154 -11.53 5.21 47.45
CA SER A 154 -10.17 5.00 46.92
C SER A 154 -9.92 3.52 46.58
N ILE A 155 -10.18 2.59 47.51
CA ILE A 155 -9.95 1.15 47.29
C ILE A 155 -10.77 0.61 46.11
N VAL A 156 -12.05 0.93 46.03
CA VAL A 156 -12.93 0.45 44.95
C VAL A 156 -12.48 1.00 43.59
N LEU A 157 -12.22 2.30 43.50
CA LEU A 157 -11.77 2.93 42.25
C LEU A 157 -10.38 2.46 41.83
N THR A 158 -9.43 2.34 42.75
CA THR A 158 -8.10 1.80 42.42
C THR A 158 -8.18 0.35 41.93
N THR A 159 -9.08 -0.47 42.48
CA THR A 159 -9.29 -1.84 42.00
C THR A 159 -9.87 -1.87 40.58
N ILE A 160 -10.90 -1.06 40.31
CA ILE A 160 -11.50 -0.92 38.97
C ILE A 160 -10.45 -0.42 37.97
N VAL A 161 -9.72 0.64 38.32
CA VAL A 161 -8.65 1.19 37.48
C VAL A 161 -7.55 0.16 37.26
N GLY A 162 -7.19 -0.64 38.26
CA GLY A 162 -6.22 -1.74 38.12
C GLY A 162 -6.66 -2.78 37.09
N ILE A 163 -7.94 -3.16 37.08
CA ILE A 163 -8.49 -4.07 36.06
C ILE A 163 -8.44 -3.41 34.67
N LEU A 164 -8.81 -2.13 34.56
CA LEU A 164 -8.69 -1.40 33.29
C LEU A 164 -7.24 -1.28 32.81
N CYS A 165 -6.26 -1.10 33.71
CA CYS A 165 -4.85 -1.07 33.36
C CYS A 165 -4.38 -2.41 32.78
N LEU A 166 -4.81 -3.53 33.35
CA LEU A 166 -4.44 -4.85 32.83
C LEU A 166 -5.01 -5.09 31.42
N ALA A 167 -6.29 -4.76 31.21
CA ALA A 167 -6.93 -4.84 29.90
C ALA A 167 -6.28 -3.89 28.89
N GLY A 168 -6.00 -2.66 29.31
CA GLY A 168 -5.32 -1.65 28.51
C GLY A 168 -3.89 -2.06 28.12
N LEU A 169 -3.11 -2.59 29.06
CA LEU A 169 -1.76 -3.11 28.81
C LEU A 169 -1.77 -4.24 27.78
N ALA A 170 -2.71 -5.19 27.91
CA ALA A 170 -2.85 -6.28 26.95
C ALA A 170 -3.16 -5.75 25.54
N ALA A 171 -4.10 -4.80 25.42
CA ALA A 171 -4.43 -4.15 24.15
C ALA A 171 -3.24 -3.38 23.56
N SER A 172 -2.49 -2.64 24.39
CA SER A 172 -1.30 -1.90 23.98
C SER A 172 -0.18 -2.82 23.47
N ILE A 173 0.05 -3.97 24.12
CA ILE A 173 1.04 -4.95 23.65
C ILE A 173 0.66 -5.49 22.28
N VAL A 174 -0.60 -5.91 22.11
CA VAL A 174 -1.10 -6.43 20.82
C VAL A 174 -0.98 -5.37 19.71
N ALA A 175 -1.39 -4.13 19.99
CA ALA A 175 -1.29 -3.03 19.05
C ALA A 175 0.17 -2.69 18.69
N ALA A 176 1.09 -2.73 19.66
CA ALA A 176 2.51 -2.51 19.41
C ALA A 176 3.13 -3.61 18.52
N ILE A 177 2.72 -4.86 18.70
CA ILE A 177 3.12 -5.97 17.82
C ILE A 177 2.63 -5.72 16.38
N PHE A 178 1.38 -5.30 16.21
CA PHE A 178 0.85 -4.96 14.88
C PHE A 178 1.60 -3.81 14.21
N ILE A 179 2.00 -2.77 14.96
CA ILE A 179 2.86 -1.70 14.45
C ILE A 179 4.20 -2.27 13.98
N GLY A 180 4.82 -3.15 14.77
CA GLY A 180 6.10 -3.79 14.42
C GLY A 180 6.01 -4.63 13.13
N ILE A 181 4.99 -5.47 13.02
CA ILE A 181 4.72 -6.26 11.80
C ILE A 181 4.45 -5.32 10.61
N GLY A 182 3.68 -4.26 10.82
CA GLY A 182 3.39 -3.23 9.83
C GLY A 182 4.64 -2.55 9.30
N CYS A 183 5.60 -2.19 10.16
CA CYS A 183 6.87 -1.59 9.76
C CYS A 183 7.71 -2.53 8.88
N ILE A 184 7.77 -3.82 9.22
CA ILE A 184 8.48 -4.83 8.41
C ILE A 184 7.78 -5.00 7.06
N GLY A 185 6.44 -5.08 7.07
CA GLY A 185 5.62 -5.14 5.86
C GLY A 185 5.81 -3.92 4.96
N ALA A 186 5.86 -2.72 5.54
CA ALA A 186 6.10 -1.47 4.83
C ALA A 186 7.48 -1.44 4.17
N PHE A 187 8.53 -1.94 4.85
CA PHE A 187 9.87 -2.01 4.28
C PHE A 187 9.94 -3.00 3.10
N LYS A 188 9.32 -4.18 3.25
CA LYS A 188 9.24 -5.17 2.18
C LYS A 188 8.43 -4.66 0.99
N SER A 189 7.28 -4.04 1.27
CA SER A 189 6.42 -3.41 0.27
C SER A 189 7.16 -2.30 -0.46
N ALA A 190 7.84 -1.40 0.27
CA ALA A 190 8.67 -0.36 -0.32
C ALA A 190 9.65 -0.96 -1.33
N ARG A 191 10.40 -2.01 -0.96
CA ARG A 191 11.36 -2.63 -1.87
C ARG A 191 10.72 -3.10 -3.19
N ASN A 192 9.57 -3.74 -3.10
CA ASN A 192 8.90 -4.36 -4.24
C ASN A 192 8.02 -3.39 -5.04
N LEU A 193 7.68 -2.22 -4.47
CA LEU A 193 6.74 -1.28 -5.06
C LEU A 193 7.29 -0.75 -6.40
N GLY A 194 6.59 -1.07 -7.49
CA GLY A 194 6.97 -0.67 -8.83
C GLY A 194 8.17 -1.41 -9.42
N GLU A 195 8.59 -2.51 -8.81
CA GLU A 195 9.62 -3.39 -9.37
C GLU A 195 9.07 -4.10 -10.62
N ALA A 196 9.91 -4.21 -11.65
CA ALA A 196 9.56 -4.94 -12.86
C ALA A 196 9.80 -6.43 -12.62
N HIS A 197 8.73 -7.22 -12.62
CA HIS A 197 8.81 -8.66 -12.46
C HIS A 197 8.86 -9.33 -13.84
N ARG A 198 9.83 -10.22 -14.01
CA ARG A 198 10.01 -11.01 -15.24
C ARG A 198 9.43 -12.41 -15.03
N TYR A 199 8.53 -12.79 -15.91
CA TYR A 199 7.85 -14.07 -15.95
C TYR A 199 8.23 -14.81 -17.23
N GLU A 200 8.54 -16.09 -17.10
CA GLU A 200 8.69 -16.97 -18.26
C GLU A 200 7.31 -17.55 -18.58
N LEU A 201 6.83 -17.35 -19.80
CA LEU A 201 5.59 -17.94 -20.31
C LEU A 201 5.87 -19.42 -20.58
N SER A 202 5.58 -20.26 -19.59
CA SER A 202 5.82 -21.71 -19.60
C SER A 202 4.56 -22.42 -19.10
N SER A 203 4.51 -23.75 -19.20
CA SER A 203 3.39 -24.58 -18.71
C SER A 203 3.06 -24.45 -17.21
N ARG A 204 3.86 -23.68 -16.47
CA ARG A 204 3.66 -23.38 -15.05
C ARG A 204 3.13 -21.97 -14.79
N THR A 205 2.93 -21.18 -15.84
CA THR A 205 2.59 -19.76 -15.75
C THR A 205 1.15 -19.58 -16.14
N ASN A 206 0.30 -19.31 -15.15
CA ASN A 206 -1.09 -18.95 -15.42
C ASN A 206 -1.17 -17.44 -15.66
N VAL A 207 -1.76 -17.04 -16.78
CA VAL A 207 -2.02 -15.65 -17.14
C VAL A 207 -3.51 -15.51 -17.39
N SER A 208 -4.27 -14.91 -16.49
CA SER A 208 -5.70 -14.70 -16.69
C SER A 208 -6.01 -13.24 -17.00
N VAL A 209 -7.07 -13.03 -17.79
CA VAL A 209 -7.60 -11.69 -18.08
C VAL A 209 -9.05 -11.66 -17.63
N ASP A 210 -9.32 -11.01 -16.51
CA ASP A 210 -10.67 -10.84 -15.97
C ASP A 210 -10.93 -9.36 -15.69
N ASN A 211 -12.09 -8.84 -16.10
CA ASN A 211 -12.50 -7.45 -15.90
C ASN A 211 -11.42 -6.41 -16.21
N PHE A 212 -10.69 -6.57 -17.32
CA PHE A 212 -9.61 -5.66 -17.74
C PHE A 212 -8.38 -5.69 -16.80
N GLU A 213 -8.22 -6.72 -15.97
CA GLU A 213 -7.02 -6.98 -15.15
C GLU A 213 -6.26 -8.19 -15.67
N LEU A 214 -4.98 -8.01 -15.98
CA LEU A 214 -4.05 -9.07 -16.35
C LEU A 214 -3.37 -9.62 -15.09
N SER A 215 -3.74 -10.83 -14.68
CA SER A 215 -3.13 -11.51 -13.54
C SER A 215 -2.11 -12.53 -14.02
N ILE A 216 -0.88 -12.45 -13.51
CA ILE A 216 0.23 -13.34 -13.87
C ILE A 216 0.68 -14.09 -12.62
N ILE A 217 0.52 -15.41 -12.63
CA ILE A 217 0.87 -16.31 -11.54
C ILE A 217 1.95 -17.28 -12.05
N HIS A 218 3.12 -17.26 -11.41
CA HIS A 218 4.22 -18.19 -11.68
C HIS A 218 4.78 -18.74 -10.36
N PRO A 219 5.01 -20.06 -10.21
CA PRO A 219 5.54 -20.63 -8.98
C PRO A 219 6.90 -20.04 -8.60
N GLY A 220 7.05 -19.61 -7.36
CA GLY A 220 8.30 -19.04 -6.83
C GLY A 220 8.57 -17.58 -7.24
N ARG A 221 7.64 -16.92 -7.94
CA ARG A 221 7.67 -15.48 -8.23
C ARG A 221 6.48 -14.79 -7.55
N PRO A 222 6.59 -13.50 -7.20
CA PRO A 222 5.44 -12.73 -6.72
C PRO A 222 4.37 -12.65 -7.82
N GLU A 223 3.10 -12.69 -7.43
CA GLU A 223 1.98 -12.48 -8.34
C GLU A 223 1.98 -11.02 -8.81
N SER A 224 1.73 -10.79 -10.11
CA SER A 224 1.50 -9.45 -10.66
C SER A 224 0.07 -9.34 -11.13
N MET A 225 -0.63 -8.33 -10.64
CA MET A 225 -1.93 -7.92 -11.15
C MET A 225 -1.76 -6.58 -11.84
N VAL A 226 -2.07 -6.53 -13.14
CA VAL A 226 -1.85 -5.35 -13.97
C VAL A 226 -3.18 -4.90 -14.55
N ASP A 227 -3.69 -3.77 -14.09
CA ASP A 227 -4.88 -3.15 -14.65
C ASP A 227 -4.57 -2.65 -16.07
N LEU A 228 -5.20 -3.28 -17.07
CA LEU A 228 -5.01 -2.98 -18.48
C LEU A 228 -5.64 -1.64 -18.87
N ASN A 229 -6.57 -1.10 -18.07
CA ASN A 229 -7.10 0.27 -18.27
C ASN A 229 -6.03 1.36 -18.10
N LEU A 230 -4.87 0.99 -17.54
CA LEU A 230 -3.74 1.88 -17.37
C LEU A 230 -2.92 2.03 -18.65
N LEU A 231 -3.03 1.10 -19.61
CA LEU A 231 -2.34 1.17 -20.91
C LEU A 231 -2.92 2.27 -21.81
N ALA A 232 -2.17 2.64 -22.85
CA ALA A 232 -2.75 3.40 -23.96
C ALA A 232 -3.85 2.57 -24.67
N LYS A 233 -4.90 3.22 -25.18
CA LYS A 233 -6.04 2.54 -25.82
C LYS A 233 -5.63 1.68 -27.01
N GLU A 234 -4.60 2.14 -27.73
CA GLU A 234 -4.05 1.47 -28.91
C GLU A 234 -3.18 0.25 -28.51
N ASP A 235 -2.47 0.36 -27.38
CA ASP A 235 -1.57 -0.65 -26.84
C ASP A 235 -2.32 -1.88 -26.29
N TRP A 236 -3.56 -1.67 -25.81
CA TRP A 236 -4.46 -2.74 -25.36
C TRP A 236 -4.63 -3.84 -26.41
N HIS A 237 -5.04 -3.43 -27.62
CA HIS A 237 -5.46 -4.37 -28.67
C HIS A 237 -4.26 -5.15 -29.15
N GLN A 238 -3.14 -4.46 -29.28
CA GLN A 238 -1.90 -5.05 -29.71
C GLN A 238 -1.35 -6.03 -28.66
N LEU A 239 -1.46 -5.72 -27.36
CA LEU A 239 -1.06 -6.63 -26.29
C LEU A 239 -1.91 -7.91 -26.28
N LEU A 240 -3.25 -7.78 -26.29
CA LEU A 240 -4.14 -8.95 -26.28
C LEU A 240 -4.02 -9.78 -27.54
N ALA A 241 -3.91 -9.15 -28.71
CA ALA A 241 -3.71 -9.85 -29.97
C ALA A 241 -2.37 -10.61 -29.99
N LEU A 242 -1.30 -10.03 -29.44
CA LEU A 242 0.00 -10.68 -29.35
C LEU A 242 0.02 -11.83 -28.33
N LEU A 243 -0.66 -11.67 -27.19
CA LEU A 243 -0.83 -12.75 -26.22
C LEU A 243 -1.64 -13.90 -26.81
N HIS A 244 -2.75 -13.61 -27.48
CA HIS A 244 -3.59 -14.60 -28.16
C HIS A 244 -2.86 -15.31 -29.30
N LYS A 245 -2.13 -14.56 -30.15
CA LYS A 245 -1.31 -15.15 -31.21
C LYS A 245 -0.28 -16.11 -30.64
N ARG A 246 0.44 -15.70 -29.59
CA ARG A 246 1.46 -16.55 -28.95
C ARG A 246 0.84 -17.78 -28.30
N TRP A 247 -0.32 -17.64 -27.68
CA TRP A 247 -1.08 -18.75 -27.13
C TRP A 247 -1.45 -19.80 -28.18
N ILE A 248 -1.90 -19.37 -29.37
CA ILE A 248 -2.14 -20.25 -30.52
C ILE A 248 -0.83 -20.91 -30.99
N ASP A 249 0.24 -20.12 -31.13
CA ASP A 249 1.54 -20.57 -31.63
C ASP A 249 2.23 -21.58 -30.69
N THR A 250 1.85 -21.66 -29.41
CA THR A 250 2.37 -22.64 -28.42
C THR A 250 1.40 -23.79 -28.15
N GLU A 251 0.47 -24.08 -29.05
CA GLU A 251 -0.50 -25.19 -28.92
C GLU A 251 -1.27 -25.19 -27.58
N LYS A 252 -1.47 -24.00 -26.97
CA LYS A 252 -2.17 -23.84 -25.69
C LYS A 252 -1.46 -24.47 -24.46
N GLU A 253 -0.17 -24.81 -24.56
CA GLU A 253 0.55 -25.54 -23.51
C GLU A 253 0.65 -24.83 -22.16
N TRP A 254 0.59 -23.48 -22.14
CA TRP A 254 0.82 -22.70 -20.92
C TRP A 254 -0.41 -22.12 -20.25
N ASN A 255 -1.55 -22.03 -20.96
CA ASN A 255 -2.80 -21.62 -20.33
C ASN A 255 -4.05 -22.00 -21.13
N PRO A 256 -4.72 -23.14 -20.86
CA PRO A 256 -5.82 -23.62 -21.69
C PRO A 256 -7.07 -22.72 -21.70
N GLU A 257 -7.28 -21.90 -20.67
CA GLU A 257 -8.49 -21.07 -20.49
C GLU A 257 -8.35 -19.65 -21.06
N LEU A 258 -7.11 -19.16 -21.26
CA LEU A 258 -6.80 -17.80 -21.71
C LEU A 258 -7.46 -17.41 -23.04
N GLY A 259 -7.66 -18.36 -23.95
CA GLY A 259 -8.29 -18.09 -25.24
C GLY A 259 -9.75 -17.70 -25.14
N GLU A 260 -10.53 -18.35 -24.26
CA GLU A 260 -11.94 -18.03 -24.07
C GLU A 260 -12.11 -16.71 -23.33
N GLU A 261 -11.22 -16.42 -22.37
CA GLU A 261 -11.17 -15.13 -21.64
C GLU A 261 -10.85 -13.96 -22.57
N ILE A 262 -9.79 -14.05 -23.37
CA ILE A 262 -9.42 -12.98 -24.32
C ILE A 262 -10.54 -12.78 -25.36
N SER A 263 -11.16 -13.86 -25.83
CA SER A 263 -12.28 -13.81 -26.79
C SER A 263 -13.54 -13.16 -26.22
N ALA A 264 -13.78 -13.28 -24.91
CA ALA A 264 -14.91 -12.65 -24.23
C ALA A 264 -14.69 -11.14 -24.01
N VAL A 265 -13.45 -10.72 -23.74
CA VAL A 265 -13.13 -9.31 -23.45
C VAL A 265 -12.91 -8.48 -24.72
N LEU A 266 -12.40 -9.08 -25.81
CA LEU A 266 -12.19 -8.42 -27.12
C LEU A 266 -13.42 -7.62 -27.64
N PRO A 267 -14.64 -8.17 -27.68
CA PRO A 267 -15.82 -7.45 -28.18
C PRO A 267 -16.28 -6.29 -27.27
N GLU A 268 -16.14 -6.40 -25.95
CA GLU A 268 -16.49 -5.30 -25.01
C GLU A 268 -15.61 -4.06 -25.23
N VAL A 269 -14.38 -4.27 -25.72
CA VAL A 269 -13.42 -3.22 -26.00
C VAL A 269 -13.74 -2.52 -27.33
N GLU A 270 -14.15 -3.29 -28.35
CA GLU A 270 -14.59 -2.74 -29.63
C GLU A 270 -15.82 -1.83 -29.46
N ASP A 271 -16.78 -2.24 -28.62
CA ASP A 271 -17.97 -1.45 -28.29
C ASP A 271 -17.64 -0.18 -27.46
N GLY A 272 -16.69 -0.27 -26.52
CA GLY A 272 -16.26 0.88 -25.71
C GLY A 272 -15.48 1.95 -26.49
N LEU A 273 -14.75 1.56 -27.54
CA LEU A 273 -14.10 2.48 -28.48
C LEU A 273 -15.12 3.19 -29.37
N LEU A 274 -16.13 2.46 -29.88
CA LEU A 274 -17.19 3.03 -30.70
C LEU A 274 -18.11 3.98 -29.93
N ALA A 275 -18.30 3.77 -28.63
CA ALA A 275 -19.08 4.66 -27.76
C ALA A 275 -18.34 5.96 -27.37
N THR A 276 -17.03 6.04 -27.59
CA THR A 276 -16.19 7.20 -27.24
C THR A 276 -15.58 7.93 -28.44
N ALA A 277 -15.89 7.48 -29.66
CA ALA A 277 -15.59 8.16 -30.93
C ALA A 277 -16.73 9.12 -31.33
#